data_AF-A0A3L6TMX3-F1
#
_entry.id   AF-A0A3L6TMX3-F1
#
_cell.length_a   1.000
_cell.length_b   1.000
_cell.length_c   1.000
_cell.angle_alpha   90.00
_cell.angle_beta   90.00
_cell.angle_gamma   90.00
#
_symmetry.space_group_name_H-M   'P 1'
#
loop_
_entity.id
_entity.type
_entity.pdbx_description
1 polymer ?
#
loop_
_entity_poly.entity_id
_entity_poly.type
_entity_poly.pdbx_seq_one_letter_code
_entity_poly.pdbx_strand_id
1 'polypeptide(L)'
;MDLHFVCVQEIYCHMLVRYRQELTRPIEEADEFFRSMEAQIDSFSIDDNGYEGGGSTDDDEQETVDLVGLPVAETGIPSGEDRELKNRLLNKYSGYLSSLWKELSRKKKKGKLPRDARQKLLHWWQLHYRWPYPSELEKAALAESTGLDAKQINNWFINQRKRHWKPAPPAMVLATDYRLRPYGGGGGGASSSPSASAAFRVEGQYFAGGSSYPRGP
;
A
#
# COMPACT_ATOMS: atom_id res chain seq x y z
N MET A 1 24.84 -46.94 8.74
CA MET A 1 24.99 -45.49 8.98
C MET A 1 25.10 -44.84 7.62
N ASP A 2 23.97 -44.33 7.13
CA ASP A 2 23.74 -44.02 5.71
C ASP A 2 24.56 -42.83 5.22
N LEU A 3 25.65 -43.10 4.48
CA LEU A 3 26.44 -42.09 3.76
C LEU A 3 25.57 -41.13 2.92
N HIS A 4 24.43 -41.63 2.44
CA HIS A 4 23.47 -40.85 1.67
C HIS A 4 22.81 -39.74 2.50
N PHE A 5 22.50 -39.98 3.78
CA PHE A 5 21.90 -38.97 4.65
C PHE A 5 22.91 -37.87 5.01
N VAL A 6 24.18 -38.25 5.24
CA VAL A 6 25.27 -37.30 5.48
C VAL A 6 25.51 -36.40 4.26
N CYS A 7 25.53 -36.98 3.05
CA CYS A 7 25.71 -36.22 1.82
C CYS A 7 24.56 -35.23 1.55
N VAL A 8 23.31 -35.62 1.77
CA VAL A 8 22.15 -34.72 1.63
C VAL A 8 22.23 -33.57 2.63
N GLN A 9 22.62 -33.85 3.88
CA GLN A 9 22.80 -32.83 4.91
C GLN A 9 23.93 -31.85 4.56
N GLU A 10 25.06 -32.35 4.05
CA GLU A 10 26.18 -31.52 3.61
C GLU A 10 25.79 -30.61 2.43
N ILE A 11 25.07 -31.14 1.44
CA ILE A 11 24.57 -30.37 0.30
C ILE A 11 23.58 -29.29 0.75
N TYR A 12 22.68 -29.63 1.67
CA TYR A 12 21.72 -28.68 2.23
C TYR A 12 22.41 -27.55 3.00
N CYS A 13 23.40 -27.88 3.85
CA CYS A 13 24.21 -26.89 4.55
C CYS A 13 24.96 -25.97 3.58
N HIS A 14 25.57 -26.53 2.53
CA HIS A 14 26.28 -25.74 1.51
C HIS A 14 25.32 -24.81 0.75
N MET A 15 24.11 -25.29 0.42
CA MET A 15 23.07 -24.48 -0.21
C MET A 15 22.62 -23.32 0.68
N LEU A 16 22.40 -23.56 1.98
CA LEU A 16 22.02 -22.51 2.93
C LEU A 16 23.11 -21.45 3.11
N VAL A 17 24.37 -21.86 3.17
CA VAL A 17 25.51 -20.94 3.27
C VAL A 17 25.59 -20.06 2.02
N ARG A 18 25.44 -20.66 0.84
CA ARG A 18 25.44 -19.93 -0.43
C ARG A 18 24.27 -18.96 -0.52
N TYR A 19 23.07 -19.39 -0.13
CA TYR A 19 21.88 -18.53 -0.12
C TYR A 19 22.05 -17.34 0.83
N ARG A 20 22.64 -17.55 2.01
CA ARG A 20 22.98 -16.47 2.93
C ARG A 20 23.94 -15.47 2.28
N GLN A 21 25.03 -15.94 1.64
CA GLN A 21 25.99 -15.08 0.95
C GLN A 21 25.33 -14.29 -0.19
N GLU A 22 24.47 -14.94 -0.99
CA GLU A 22 23.75 -14.30 -2.10
C GLU A 22 22.76 -13.23 -1.62
N LEU A 23 22.15 -13.41 -0.43
CA LEU A 23 21.29 -12.40 0.18
C LEU A 23 22.05 -11.25 0.85
N THR A 24 23.23 -11.52 1.44
CA THR A 24 24.03 -10.51 2.12
C THR A 24 24.74 -9.58 1.12
N ARG A 25 25.18 -10.11 -0.02
CA ARG A 25 25.93 -9.35 -1.02
C ARG A 25 25.24 -8.06 -1.49
N PRO A 26 23.93 -8.04 -1.86
CA PRO A 26 23.24 -6.80 -2.23
C PRO A 26 23.15 -5.76 -1.11
N ILE A 27 23.15 -6.20 0.16
CA ILE A 27 23.12 -5.29 1.31
C ILE A 27 24.50 -4.63 1.47
N GLU A 28 25.57 -5.42 1.40
CA GLU A 28 26.95 -4.91 1.48
C GLU A 28 27.27 -3.95 0.31
N GLU A 29 26.87 -4.30 -0.92
CA GLU A 29 27.04 -3.44 -2.10
C GLU A 29 26.28 -2.10 -1.93
N ALA A 30 25.09 -2.13 -1.32
CA ALA A 30 24.34 -0.92 -1.03
C ALA A 30 25.02 -0.07 0.06
N ASP A 31 25.48 -0.69 1.15
CA ASP A 31 26.20 0.00 2.22
C ASP A 31 27.49 0.67 1.71
N GLU A 32 28.24 0.00 0.84
CA GLU A 32 29.43 0.57 0.21
C GLU A 32 29.07 1.77 -0.69
N PHE A 33 27.99 1.67 -1.45
CA PHE A 33 27.48 2.79 -2.25
C PHE A 33 27.12 3.99 -1.39
N PHE A 34 26.41 3.79 -0.26
CA PHE A 34 26.05 4.87 0.65
C PHE A 34 27.29 5.50 1.29
N ARG A 35 28.25 4.69 1.76
CA ARG A 35 29.52 5.20 2.29
C ARG A 35 30.33 5.99 1.28
N SER A 36 30.34 5.56 0.01
CA SER A 36 30.99 6.31 -1.07
C SER A 36 30.32 7.66 -1.32
N MET A 37 28.98 7.70 -1.25
CA MET A 37 28.21 8.93 -1.40
C MET A 37 28.44 9.88 -0.22
N GLU A 38 28.44 9.36 1.01
CA GLU A 38 28.75 10.14 2.22
C GLU A 38 30.16 10.74 2.14
N ALA A 39 31.17 9.93 1.76
CA ALA A 39 32.53 10.43 1.58
C ALA A 39 32.64 11.52 0.50
N GLN A 40 31.84 11.43 -0.57
CA GLN A 40 31.75 12.50 -1.58
C GLN A 40 31.15 13.77 -1.00
N ILE A 41 30.08 13.67 -0.20
CA ILE A 41 29.44 14.83 0.46
C ILE A 41 30.39 15.48 1.47
N ASP A 42 31.10 14.68 2.27
CA ASP A 42 32.08 15.18 3.23
C ASP A 42 33.26 15.87 2.52
N SER A 43 33.67 15.39 1.34
CA SER A 43 34.72 16.03 0.55
C SER A 43 34.34 17.41 -0.02
N PHE A 44 33.04 17.69 -0.18
CA PHE A 44 32.55 19.03 -0.53
C PHE A 44 32.52 19.98 0.69
N SER A 45 32.75 19.45 1.89
CA SER A 45 32.61 20.18 3.16
C SER A 45 33.98 20.45 3.81
N ILE A 46 34.85 21.22 3.14
CA ILE A 46 36.17 21.73 3.59
C ILE A 46 36.35 23.08 2.85
N ASP A 47 36.49 24.29 3.41
CA ASP A 47 36.82 24.79 4.75
C ASP A 47 36.16 26.18 4.96
N ASP A 48 35.46 26.42 6.07
CA ASP A 48 35.29 27.79 6.62
C ASP A 48 35.81 27.79 8.05
N ASN A 49 37.14 27.90 8.17
CA ASN A 49 37.78 28.15 9.45
C ASN A 49 38.91 29.16 9.23
N GLY A 50 38.59 30.44 9.40
CA GLY A 50 39.60 31.49 9.31
C GLY A 50 39.09 32.92 9.29
N TYR A 51 38.30 33.35 10.27
CA TYR A 51 38.18 34.78 10.61
C TYR A 51 37.67 34.94 12.05
N GLU A 52 38.61 35.19 12.96
CA GLU A 52 38.31 35.94 14.18
C GLU A 52 38.09 37.42 13.83
N GLY A 53 37.05 38.02 14.40
CA GLY A 53 36.74 39.44 14.34
C GLY A 53 35.24 39.58 14.54
N GLY A 54 34.74 40.08 15.67
CA GLY A 54 34.91 41.47 16.10
C GLY A 54 33.52 42.09 16.03
N GLY A 55 32.91 42.32 17.20
CA GLY A 55 31.47 42.53 17.36
C GLY A 55 30.87 43.85 16.85
N SER A 56 29.55 43.95 16.97
CA SER A 56 28.71 45.13 17.23
C SER A 56 27.25 44.64 17.19
N THR A 57 26.44 44.67 18.27
CA THR A 57 25.68 45.84 18.76
C THR A 57 24.87 46.49 17.64
N ASP A 58 23.55 46.22 17.56
CA ASP A 58 22.48 47.08 18.09
C ASP A 58 21.10 46.39 17.99
N ASP A 59 20.23 46.77 18.92
CA ASP A 59 18.85 46.36 19.16
C ASP A 59 17.91 46.54 17.96
N ASP A 60 16.90 45.66 17.84
CA ASP A 60 15.53 46.11 17.57
C ASP A 60 14.50 45.03 17.93
N GLU A 61 13.61 45.44 18.82
CA GLU A 61 12.61 44.63 19.50
C GLU A 61 11.33 44.55 18.65
N GLN A 62 10.85 43.34 18.34
CA GLN A 62 9.43 43.17 18.03
C GLN A 62 8.89 41.85 18.58
N GLU A 63 8.17 42.03 19.69
CA GLU A 63 7.42 41.07 20.48
C GLU A 63 6.27 40.42 19.69
N THR A 64 6.26 39.09 19.58
CA THR A 64 5.00 38.32 19.58
C THR A 64 5.19 36.96 20.28
N VAL A 65 4.89 36.96 21.58
CA VAL A 65 4.29 35.92 22.43
C VAL A 65 4.54 34.41 22.18
N ASP A 66 5.05 33.78 23.24
CA ASP A 66 5.31 32.35 23.47
C ASP A 66 4.17 31.38 23.12
N LEU A 67 4.54 30.24 22.51
CA LEU A 67 3.84 28.97 22.68
C LEU A 67 4.84 27.79 22.73
N VAL A 68 5.44 27.65 23.92
CA VAL A 68 6.02 26.47 24.59
C VAL A 68 6.22 25.17 23.77
N GLY A 69 7.50 24.85 23.50
CA GLY A 69 8.12 23.59 23.97
C GLY A 69 8.18 22.38 23.04
N LEU A 70 9.16 22.34 22.13
CA LEU A 70 9.77 21.10 21.63
C LEU A 70 11.30 21.27 21.55
N PRO A 71 12.11 20.32 22.05
CA PRO A 71 13.56 20.46 22.04
C PRO A 71 14.07 20.32 20.61
N VAL A 72 14.66 21.40 20.10
CA VAL A 72 15.39 21.44 18.83
C VAL A 72 16.65 20.60 19.01
N ALA A 73 16.64 19.40 18.44
CA ALA A 73 17.89 18.74 18.06
C ALA A 73 18.43 19.50 16.85
N GLU A 74 19.65 20.01 17.00
CA GLU A 74 20.40 20.75 16.01
C GLU A 74 20.33 20.10 14.63
N THR A 75 19.78 20.82 13.67
CA THR A 75 20.05 20.59 12.26
C THR A 75 20.35 21.95 11.69
N GLY A 76 21.59 22.14 11.24
CA GLY A 76 22.19 23.41 10.88
C GLY A 76 21.25 24.32 10.08
N ILE A 77 21.28 25.60 10.43
CA ILE A 77 20.62 26.66 9.68
C ILE A 77 21.11 26.54 8.22
N PRO A 78 20.23 26.32 7.22
CA PRO A 78 20.64 26.35 5.83
C PRO A 78 21.19 27.75 5.56
N SER A 79 22.50 27.85 5.34
CA SER A 79 23.17 29.12 5.02
C SER A 79 22.33 29.90 4.00
N GLY A 80 22.17 31.20 4.23
CA GLY A 80 21.37 32.06 3.35
C GLY A 80 21.78 31.94 1.88
N GLU A 81 23.06 31.64 1.64
CA GLU A 81 23.66 31.39 0.34
C GLU A 81 23.14 30.10 -0.33
N ASP A 82 22.97 29.01 0.43
CA ASP A 82 22.42 27.75 -0.09
C ASP A 82 20.92 27.89 -0.42
N ARG A 83 20.19 28.64 0.42
CA ARG A 83 18.78 28.99 0.13
C ARG A 83 18.67 29.85 -1.13
N GLU A 84 19.59 30.79 -1.33
CA GLU A 84 19.61 31.65 -2.50
C GLU A 84 20.01 30.90 -3.76
N LEU A 85 21.03 30.04 -3.69
CA LEU A 85 21.44 29.16 -4.78
C LEU A 85 20.30 28.24 -5.20
N LYS A 86 19.62 27.62 -4.24
CA LYS A 86 18.42 26.81 -4.47
C LYS A 86 17.32 27.61 -5.15
N ASN A 87 17.06 28.84 -4.71
CA ASN A 87 16.05 29.70 -5.33
C ASN A 87 16.45 30.10 -6.76
N ARG A 88 17.71 30.45 -7.01
CA ARG A 88 18.21 30.75 -8.36
C ARG A 88 18.09 29.54 -9.28
N LEU A 89 18.42 28.35 -8.78
CA LEU A 89 18.31 27.10 -9.52
C LEU A 89 16.84 26.76 -9.83
N LEU A 90 15.97 26.82 -8.83
CA LEU A 90 14.54 26.59 -8.98
C LEU A 90 13.93 27.60 -9.94
N ASN A 91 14.30 28.88 -9.88
CA ASN A 91 13.76 29.90 -10.76
C ASN A 91 14.22 29.69 -12.21
N LYS A 92 15.50 29.34 -12.43
CA LYS A 92 16.07 29.04 -13.75
C LYS A 92 15.40 27.84 -14.41
N TYR A 93 15.15 26.77 -13.67
CA TYR A 93 14.57 25.53 -14.20
C TYR A 93 13.07 25.41 -13.98
N SER A 94 12.41 26.37 -13.33
CA SER A 94 10.98 26.34 -12.97
C SER A 94 10.08 25.98 -14.14
N GLY A 95 10.31 26.57 -15.31
CA GLY A 95 9.55 26.31 -16.53
C GLY A 95 9.77 24.90 -17.09
N TYR A 96 11.02 24.44 -17.13
CA TYR A 96 11.36 23.08 -17.58
C TYR A 96 10.79 22.03 -16.62
N LEU A 97 10.98 22.22 -15.33
CA LEU A 97 10.40 21.39 -14.27
C LEU A 97 8.88 21.39 -14.40
N SER A 98 8.22 22.54 -14.56
CA SER A 98 6.76 22.61 -14.72
C SER A 98 6.28 21.87 -15.97
N SER A 99 7.01 21.94 -17.08
CA SER A 99 6.71 21.18 -18.30
C SER A 99 6.86 19.68 -18.07
N LEU A 100 7.97 19.25 -17.47
CA LEU A 100 8.22 17.85 -17.12
C LEU A 100 7.17 17.32 -16.13
N TRP A 101 6.86 18.06 -15.07
CA TRP A 101 5.83 17.72 -14.10
C TRP A 101 4.46 17.63 -14.76
N LYS A 102 4.14 18.51 -15.72
CA LYS A 102 2.90 18.44 -16.51
C LYS A 102 2.87 17.19 -17.38
N GLU A 103 3.97 16.82 -18.03
CA GLU A 103 4.08 15.62 -18.85
C GLU A 103 3.97 14.33 -18.02
N LEU A 104 4.66 14.26 -16.88
CA LEU A 104 4.56 13.18 -15.90
C LEU A 104 3.15 13.09 -15.30
N SER A 105 2.51 14.22 -15.01
CA SER A 105 1.16 14.28 -14.45
C SER A 105 0.07 13.92 -15.46
N ARG A 106 0.29 14.15 -16.76
CA ARG A 106 -0.60 13.63 -17.82
C ARG A 106 -0.68 12.11 -17.80
N LYS A 107 0.41 11.43 -17.42
CA LYS A 107 0.46 9.97 -17.23
C LYS A 107 -0.15 9.52 -15.89
N LYS A 108 -0.36 10.44 -14.94
CA LYS A 108 -0.74 10.14 -13.54
C LYS A 108 -2.11 10.65 -13.09
N LYS A 109 -3.02 11.02 -14.00
CA LYS A 109 -4.41 11.28 -13.61
C LYS A 109 -5.11 9.96 -13.25
N LYS A 110 -4.93 9.53 -12.00
CA LYS A 110 -5.68 8.46 -11.31
C LYS A 110 -7.12 8.92 -11.06
N GLY A 111 -7.80 9.34 -12.12
CA GLY A 111 -9.22 9.65 -12.11
C GLY A 111 -10.06 8.37 -12.23
N LYS A 112 -11.37 8.51 -12.04
CA LYS A 112 -12.34 7.45 -12.37
C LYS A 112 -12.10 6.99 -13.82
N LEU A 113 -12.28 5.70 -14.08
CA LEU A 113 -12.12 5.12 -15.43
C LEU A 113 -12.93 5.92 -16.47
N PRO A 114 -12.38 6.14 -17.69
CA PRO A 114 -13.11 6.78 -18.79
C PRO A 114 -14.50 6.19 -18.98
N ARG A 115 -15.48 7.02 -19.35
CA ARG A 115 -16.89 6.58 -19.50
C ARG A 115 -16.99 5.43 -20.50
N ASP A 116 -16.33 5.56 -21.63
CA ASP A 116 -16.35 4.58 -22.73
C ASP A 116 -15.78 3.23 -22.28
N ALA A 117 -14.65 3.27 -21.56
CA ALA A 117 -14.04 2.07 -20.99
C ALA A 117 -14.98 1.37 -20.00
N ARG A 118 -15.65 2.14 -19.14
CA ARG A 118 -16.62 1.61 -18.19
C ARG A 118 -17.84 0.98 -18.87
N GLN A 119 -18.30 1.55 -19.97
CA GLN A 119 -19.44 1.04 -20.72
C GLN A 119 -19.12 -0.32 -21.35
N LYS A 120 -17.91 -0.48 -21.91
CA LYS A 120 -17.42 -1.77 -22.41
C LYS A 120 -17.34 -2.82 -21.31
N LEU A 121 -16.80 -2.47 -20.13
CA LEU A 121 -16.73 -3.38 -18.99
C LEU A 121 -18.11 -3.76 -18.45
N LEU A 122 -19.05 -2.81 -18.41
CA LEU A 122 -20.42 -3.06 -17.98
C LEU A 122 -21.18 -3.95 -18.96
N HIS A 123 -20.93 -3.78 -20.27
CA HIS A 123 -21.50 -4.65 -21.29
C HIS A 123 -21.06 -6.11 -21.10
N TRP A 124 -19.75 -6.35 -20.96
CA TRP A 124 -19.24 -7.70 -20.66
C TRP A 124 -19.83 -8.26 -19.36
N TRP A 125 -19.91 -7.42 -18.32
CA TRP A 125 -20.50 -7.79 -17.03
C TRP A 125 -21.96 -8.25 -17.12
N GLN A 126 -22.78 -7.57 -17.92
CA GLN A 126 -24.19 -7.92 -18.10
C GLN A 126 -24.34 -9.28 -18.77
N LEU A 127 -23.50 -9.57 -19.78
CA LEU A 127 -23.46 -10.87 -20.45
C LEU A 127 -23.07 -12.00 -19.48
N HIS A 128 -22.16 -11.73 -18.54
CA HIS A 128 -21.60 -12.71 -17.61
C HIS A 128 -22.10 -12.53 -16.17
N TYR A 129 -23.31 -11.99 -15.97
CA TYR A 129 -23.79 -11.67 -14.61
C TYR A 129 -23.88 -12.90 -13.69
N ARG A 130 -24.14 -14.09 -14.26
CA ARG A 130 -24.22 -15.35 -13.52
C ARG A 130 -22.87 -15.75 -12.93
N TRP A 131 -21.79 -15.53 -13.67
CA TRP A 131 -20.42 -15.85 -13.27
C TRP A 131 -19.43 -14.79 -13.78
N PRO A 132 -19.32 -13.65 -13.08
CA PRO A 132 -18.55 -12.50 -13.54
C PRO A 132 -17.04 -12.63 -13.24
N TYR A 133 -16.44 -13.69 -13.75
CA TYR A 133 -15.01 -14.00 -13.65
C TYR A 133 -14.44 -14.12 -15.07
N PRO A 134 -13.96 -13.03 -15.67
CA PRO A 134 -13.36 -13.08 -17.01
C PRO A 134 -12.07 -13.93 -16.96
N SER A 135 -11.88 -14.75 -17.99
CA SER A 135 -10.63 -15.47 -18.25
C SER A 135 -9.49 -14.50 -18.58
N GLU A 136 -8.24 -14.97 -18.53
CA GLU A 136 -7.08 -14.13 -18.88
C GLU A 136 -7.15 -13.59 -20.32
N LEU A 137 -7.68 -14.39 -21.25
CA LEU A 137 -7.89 -13.96 -22.64
C LEU A 137 -8.93 -12.83 -22.74
N GLU A 138 -10.05 -12.97 -22.03
CA GLU A 138 -11.09 -11.93 -22.01
C GLU A 138 -10.62 -10.65 -21.31
N LYS A 139 -9.82 -10.78 -20.25
CA LYS A 139 -9.19 -9.62 -19.61
C LYS A 139 -8.25 -8.90 -20.57
N ALA A 140 -7.46 -9.63 -21.35
CA ALA A 140 -6.58 -9.06 -22.36
C ALA A 140 -7.37 -8.32 -23.46
N ALA A 141 -8.44 -8.95 -23.98
CA ALA A 141 -9.31 -8.32 -24.97
C ALA A 141 -10.04 -7.06 -24.43
N LEU A 142 -10.44 -7.09 -23.16
CA LEU A 142 -11.01 -5.91 -22.48
C LEU A 142 -9.96 -4.82 -22.28
N ALA A 143 -8.72 -5.17 -21.91
CA ALA A 143 -7.62 -4.21 -21.80
C ALA A 143 -7.33 -3.53 -23.13
N GLU A 144 -7.22 -4.29 -24.22
CA GLU A 144 -7.00 -3.79 -25.57
C GLU A 144 -8.13 -2.86 -26.02
N SER A 145 -9.39 -3.30 -25.87
CA SER A 145 -10.54 -2.51 -26.32
C SER A 145 -10.78 -1.25 -25.48
N THR A 146 -10.36 -1.23 -24.20
CA THR A 146 -10.59 -0.09 -23.30
C THR A 146 -9.38 0.82 -23.13
N GLY A 147 -8.19 0.38 -23.57
CA GLY A 147 -6.92 1.06 -23.32
C GLY A 147 -6.55 1.12 -21.84
N LEU A 148 -7.11 0.22 -21.03
CA LEU A 148 -6.85 0.15 -19.58
C LEU A 148 -5.80 -0.91 -19.28
N ASP A 149 -5.01 -0.66 -18.25
CA ASP A 149 -4.07 -1.64 -17.74
C ASP A 149 -4.81 -2.86 -17.13
N ALA A 150 -4.22 -4.05 -17.24
CA ALA A 150 -4.80 -5.28 -16.73
C ALA A 150 -5.12 -5.19 -15.22
N LYS A 151 -4.32 -4.46 -14.44
CA LYS A 151 -4.60 -4.19 -13.02
C LYS A 151 -5.85 -3.35 -12.83
N GLN A 152 -6.11 -2.37 -13.70
CA GLN A 152 -7.33 -1.55 -13.66
C GLN A 152 -8.57 -2.38 -13.97
N ILE A 153 -8.49 -3.27 -14.96
CA ILE A 153 -9.54 -4.23 -15.29
C ILE A 153 -9.84 -5.14 -14.09
N ASN A 154 -8.82 -5.77 -13.51
CA ASN A 154 -8.96 -6.65 -12.35
C ASN A 154 -9.61 -5.92 -11.16
N ASN A 155 -9.12 -4.73 -10.83
CA ASN A 155 -9.67 -3.92 -9.74
C ASN A 155 -11.12 -3.51 -9.99
N TRP A 156 -11.48 -3.24 -11.25
CA TRP A 156 -12.86 -2.91 -11.59
C TRP A 156 -13.77 -4.12 -11.35
N PHE A 157 -13.42 -5.30 -11.85
CA PHE A 157 -14.23 -6.51 -11.68
C PHE A 157 -14.37 -6.94 -10.22
N ILE A 158 -13.30 -6.82 -9.41
CA ILE A 158 -13.36 -7.09 -7.97
C ILE A 158 -14.35 -6.13 -7.29
N ASN A 159 -14.25 -4.83 -7.55
CA ASN A 159 -15.15 -3.84 -6.98
C ASN A 159 -16.58 -4.00 -7.49
N GLN A 160 -16.77 -4.36 -8.76
CA GLN A 160 -18.07 -4.56 -9.38
C GLN A 160 -18.79 -5.76 -8.76
N ARG A 161 -18.09 -6.90 -8.56
CA ARG A 161 -18.60 -8.05 -7.81
C ARG A 161 -19.01 -7.68 -6.40
N LYS A 162 -18.12 -7.03 -5.66
CA LYS A 162 -18.39 -6.62 -4.28
C LYS A 162 -19.66 -5.76 -4.15
N ARG A 163 -19.96 -4.91 -5.14
CA ARG A 163 -21.08 -3.96 -5.10
C ARG A 163 -22.39 -4.51 -5.67
N HIS A 164 -22.30 -5.34 -6.72
CA HIS A 164 -23.46 -5.65 -7.57
C HIS A 164 -23.72 -7.14 -7.78
N TRP A 165 -22.81 -8.02 -7.35
CA TRP A 165 -23.02 -9.46 -7.46
C TRP A 165 -23.60 -10.02 -6.17
N LYS A 166 -24.88 -10.37 -6.24
CA LYS A 166 -25.58 -11.11 -5.19
C LYS A 166 -25.83 -12.51 -5.75
N PRO A 167 -25.07 -13.54 -5.35
CA PRO A 167 -25.43 -14.90 -5.73
C PRO A 167 -26.85 -15.14 -5.21
N ALA A 168 -27.76 -15.55 -6.09
CA ALA A 168 -29.13 -15.88 -5.71
C ALA A 168 -29.06 -16.85 -4.53
N PRO A 169 -29.79 -16.61 -3.43
CA PRO A 169 -29.80 -17.54 -2.31
C PRO A 169 -30.27 -18.90 -2.83
N PRO A 170 -29.65 -20.02 -2.40
CA PRO A 170 -30.23 -21.33 -2.64
C PRO A 170 -31.66 -21.31 -2.12
N ALA A 171 -32.60 -21.86 -2.90
CA ALA A 171 -34.06 -21.79 -2.69
C ALA A 171 -34.56 -22.55 -1.44
N MET A 172 -33.81 -22.54 -0.34
CA MET A 172 -34.02 -23.32 0.88
C MET A 172 -33.76 -22.49 2.15
N VAL A 173 -34.17 -21.22 2.21
CA VAL A 173 -34.20 -20.45 3.48
C VAL A 173 -35.40 -19.50 3.55
N LEU A 174 -36.59 -19.98 3.14
CA LEU A 174 -37.87 -19.30 3.36
C LEU A 174 -38.85 -20.23 4.10
N ALA A 175 -38.38 -20.96 5.13
CA ALA A 175 -39.23 -21.92 5.83
C ALA A 175 -39.10 -21.96 7.37
N THR A 176 -38.47 -20.98 8.02
CA THR A 176 -38.30 -21.04 9.50
C THR A 176 -38.70 -19.78 10.27
N ASP A 177 -39.39 -18.82 9.66
CA ASP A 177 -39.88 -17.63 10.39
C ASP A 177 -41.42 -17.47 10.37
N TYR A 178 -42.16 -18.57 10.17
CA TYR A 178 -43.63 -18.57 10.27
C TYR A 178 -44.21 -19.36 11.45
N ARG A 179 -43.45 -19.54 12.55
CA ARG A 179 -44.04 -19.99 13.84
C ARG A 179 -44.46 -18.79 14.70
N LEU A 180 -45.63 -18.26 14.35
CA LEU A 180 -46.71 -17.81 15.24
C LEU A 180 -46.35 -17.15 16.59
N ARG A 181 -46.59 -15.84 16.70
CA ARG A 181 -47.33 -15.26 17.84
C ARG A 181 -48.11 -14.04 17.34
N PRO A 182 -49.43 -13.94 17.60
CA PRO A 182 -49.87 -13.43 18.91
C PRO A 182 -51.22 -13.98 19.42
N TYR A 183 -51.37 -14.18 20.75
CA TYR A 183 -52.38 -13.55 21.62
C TYR A 183 -52.31 -14.10 23.06
N GLY A 184 -52.35 -13.21 24.06
CA GLY A 184 -52.97 -13.46 25.37
C GLY A 184 -52.19 -14.16 26.48
N GLY A 185 -52.01 -13.45 27.62
CA GLY A 185 -52.19 -14.06 28.95
C GLY A 185 -50.99 -14.12 29.90
N GLY A 186 -50.82 -13.06 30.70
CA GLY A 186 -50.71 -13.14 32.17
C GLY A 186 -49.44 -13.66 32.86
N GLY A 187 -48.81 -12.78 33.66
CA GLY A 187 -48.41 -13.11 35.03
C GLY A 187 -46.91 -13.12 35.35
N GLY A 188 -46.50 -12.23 36.27
CA GLY A 188 -45.54 -12.57 37.34
C GLY A 188 -44.06 -12.20 37.15
N GLY A 189 -43.69 -11.02 37.66
CA GLY A 189 -42.77 -10.89 38.81
C GLY A 189 -41.30 -11.34 38.72
N ALA A 190 -40.46 -10.44 39.26
CA ALA A 190 -39.16 -10.64 39.89
C ALA A 190 -37.89 -10.47 39.03
N SER A 191 -37.24 -9.34 39.32
CA SER A 191 -35.83 -9.04 39.22
C SER A 191 -34.89 -10.17 39.67
N SER A 192 -33.82 -10.42 38.91
CA SER A 192 -32.45 -10.47 39.43
C SER A 192 -31.46 -10.78 38.30
N SER A 193 -30.44 -9.94 38.16
CA SER A 193 -29.24 -10.25 37.40
C SER A 193 -28.52 -11.44 38.01
N PRO A 194 -27.76 -12.19 37.19
CA PRO A 194 -26.36 -12.32 37.54
C PRO A 194 -25.42 -12.20 36.34
N SER A 195 -24.25 -11.64 36.65
CA SER A 195 -23.02 -11.65 35.88
C SER A 195 -22.51 -13.08 35.66
N ALA A 196 -22.06 -13.41 34.44
CA ALA A 196 -20.86 -14.22 34.21
C ALA A 196 -20.44 -14.18 32.73
N SER A 197 -19.16 -13.94 32.56
CA SER A 197 -18.31 -13.97 31.37
C SER A 197 -18.40 -15.25 30.52
N ALA A 198 -18.37 -15.09 29.19
CA ALA A 198 -17.72 -16.04 28.29
C ALA A 198 -17.26 -15.32 27.01
N ALA A 199 -15.96 -15.05 26.92
CA ALA A 199 -15.30 -14.65 25.68
C ALA A 199 -15.25 -15.88 24.75
N PHE A 200 -15.98 -15.84 23.63
CA PHE A 200 -15.85 -16.85 22.58
C PHE A 200 -14.89 -16.35 21.50
N ARG A 201 -13.66 -16.85 21.60
CA ARG A 201 -12.57 -16.79 20.63
C ARG A 201 -13.00 -17.54 19.37
N VAL A 202 -12.97 -16.93 18.18
CA VAL A 202 -13.00 -17.67 16.91
C VAL A 202 -11.58 -17.75 16.37
N GLU A 203 -11.00 -18.94 16.53
CA GLU A 203 -9.77 -19.37 15.86
C GLU A 203 -10.01 -19.51 14.35
N GLY A 204 -8.93 -19.29 13.61
CA GLY A 204 -8.90 -19.47 12.17
C GLY A 204 -9.11 -20.93 11.76
N GLN A 205 -9.84 -21.10 10.66
CA GLN A 205 -9.81 -22.31 9.87
C GLN A 205 -9.37 -21.98 8.45
N TYR A 206 -8.12 -22.36 8.23
CA TYR A 206 -7.54 -22.78 6.96
C TYR A 206 -8.55 -23.62 6.18
N PHE A 207 -8.84 -23.24 4.92
CA PHE A 207 -9.34 -24.20 3.95
C PHE A 207 -8.25 -24.41 2.91
N ALA A 208 -7.63 -25.59 3.04
CA ALA A 208 -6.71 -26.18 2.11
C ALA A 208 -7.39 -26.45 0.76
N GLY A 209 -6.56 -26.61 -0.26
CA GLY A 209 -6.94 -26.59 -1.66
C GLY A 209 -7.88 -27.70 -2.13
N GLY A 210 -8.44 -27.44 -3.30
CA GLY A 210 -9.30 -28.34 -4.04
C GLY A 210 -9.73 -27.70 -5.35
N SER A 211 -8.77 -27.49 -6.26
CA SER A 211 -9.06 -27.08 -7.63
C SER A 211 -9.71 -28.25 -8.35
N SER A 212 -11.02 -28.17 -8.59
CA SER A 212 -11.69 -29.03 -9.56
C SER A 212 -12.79 -28.22 -10.23
N TYR A 213 -12.50 -27.72 -11.43
CA TYR A 213 -13.49 -27.09 -12.29
C TYR A 213 -14.19 -28.18 -13.11
N PRO A 214 -15.53 -28.25 -13.10
CA PRO A 214 -16.24 -29.10 -14.05
C PRO A 214 -16.28 -28.42 -15.43
N ARG A 215 -15.82 -29.13 -16.47
CA ARG A 215 -16.10 -28.77 -17.86
C ARG A 215 -17.59 -29.02 -18.13
N GLY A 216 -18.30 -27.98 -18.55
CA GLY A 216 -19.64 -28.07 -19.13
C GLY A 216 -19.59 -28.02 -20.67
N PRO A 217 -20.72 -28.39 -21.33
CA PRO A 217 -20.80 -28.82 -22.73
C PRO A 217 -20.59 -27.71 -23.76
#